data_AF-A0A0P9QKY1-F1
#
_entry.id   AF-A0A0P9QKY1-F1
#
_cell.length_a   1.000
_cell.length_b   1.000
_cell.length_c   1.000
_cell.angle_alpha   90.00
_cell.angle_beta   90.00
_cell.angle_gamma   90.00
#
_symmetry.space_group_name_H-M   'P 1'
#
loop_
_entity.id
_entity.type
_entity.pdbx_description
1 polymer ?
#
loop_
_entity_poly.entity_id
_entity_poly.type
_entity_poly.pdbx_seq_one_letter_code
_entity_poly.pdbx_strand_id
1 'polypeptide(L)'
;MFFYFGEVPGDNKPVPLDRIENALGQFLHFTRTEQGTLTDISATGGIRVHLHYDEVTTRLDSVKRIVNHEAVETLVQYRYHSNGQLSEVFNRNG
;
A
#
# COMPACT_ATOMS: atom_id res chain seq x y z
N MET A 1 -16.01 -13.68 -4.72
CA MET A 1 -14.85 -12.77 -4.69
C MET A 1 -14.93 -11.92 -5.93
N PHE A 2 -14.80 -10.61 -5.80
CA PHE A 2 -14.90 -9.64 -6.88
C PHE A 2 -13.59 -8.86 -6.97
N PHE A 3 -13.15 -8.62 -8.21
CA PHE A 3 -11.96 -7.83 -8.52
C PHE A 3 -12.39 -6.63 -9.32
N TYR A 4 -11.97 -5.44 -8.89
CA TYR A 4 -12.28 -4.18 -9.54
C TYR A 4 -10.98 -3.50 -9.94
N PHE A 5 -10.87 -3.15 -11.22
CA PHE A 5 -9.68 -2.55 -11.83
C PHE A 5 -9.89 -1.06 -12.15
N GLY A 6 -11.02 -0.47 -11.76
CA GLY A 6 -11.40 0.87 -12.19
C GLY A 6 -11.86 0.89 -13.65
N GLU A 7 -11.64 2.03 -14.31
CA GLU A 7 -11.82 2.14 -15.76
C GLU A 7 -10.71 1.35 -16.47
N VAL A 8 -11.11 0.46 -17.37
CA VAL A 8 -10.17 -0.38 -18.14
C VAL A 8 -10.15 0.12 -19.59
N PRO A 9 -9.04 0.72 -20.06
CA PRO A 9 -8.91 1.15 -21.44
C PRO A 9 -8.91 -0.04 -22.41
N GLY A 10 -9.43 0.17 -23.62
CA GLY A 10 -9.42 -0.84 -24.70
C GLY A 10 -8.07 -1.02 -25.40
N ASP A 11 -6.96 -0.57 -24.79
CA ASP A 11 -5.62 -0.56 -25.41
C ASP A 11 -4.78 -1.82 -25.10
N ASN A 12 -5.40 -2.82 -24.45
CA ASN A 12 -4.82 -4.11 -24.11
C ASN A 12 -3.56 -4.04 -23.22
N LYS A 13 -3.40 -2.95 -22.45
CA LYS A 13 -2.35 -2.84 -21.45
C LYS A 13 -2.80 -3.37 -20.09
N PRO A 14 -1.87 -3.87 -19.25
CA PRO A 14 -2.19 -4.22 -17.88
C PRO A 14 -2.70 -3.00 -17.09
N VAL A 15 -3.81 -3.19 -16.38
CA VAL A 15 -4.39 -2.19 -15.46
C VAL A 15 -4.20 -2.68 -14.03
N PRO A 16 -3.76 -1.83 -13.08
CA PRO A 16 -3.60 -2.24 -11.69
C PRO A 16 -4.95 -2.57 -11.06
N LEU A 17 -4.93 -3.54 -10.13
CA LEU A 17 -6.08 -3.87 -9.31
C LEU A 17 -6.38 -2.74 -8.31
N ASP A 18 -7.60 -2.22 -8.34
CA ASP A 18 -8.07 -1.11 -7.51
C ASP A 18 -8.75 -1.59 -6.23
N ARG A 19 -9.54 -2.68 -6.30
CA ARG A 19 -10.23 -3.24 -5.14
C ARG A 19 -10.46 -4.76 -5.25
N ILE A 20 -10.38 -5.44 -4.10
CA ILE A 20 -10.82 -6.83 -3.91
C ILE A 20 -11.97 -6.79 -2.91
N GLU A 21 -13.07 -7.50 -3.20
CA GLU A 21 -14.25 -7.52 -2.34
C GLU A 21 -14.90 -8.91 -2.26
N ASN A 22 -15.37 -9.28 -1.08
CA ASN A 22 -16.09 -10.54 -0.88
C ASN A 22 -17.62 -10.33 -0.95
N ALA A 23 -18.38 -11.44 -0.88
CA ALA A 23 -19.84 -11.40 -0.96
C ALA A 23 -20.53 -10.69 0.22
N LEU A 24 -19.79 -10.41 1.30
CA LEU A 24 -20.28 -9.70 2.48
C LEU A 24 -19.98 -8.18 2.42
N GLY A 25 -19.44 -7.69 1.30
CA GLY A 25 -19.05 -6.29 1.14
C GLY A 25 -17.74 -5.90 1.84
N GLN A 26 -17.00 -6.87 2.39
CA GLN A 26 -15.69 -6.62 2.96
C GLN A 26 -14.66 -6.45 1.84
N PHE A 27 -13.82 -5.42 1.93
CA PHE A 27 -12.93 -5.05 0.85
C PHE A 27 -11.51 -4.71 1.30
N LEU A 28 -10.60 -4.77 0.33
CA LEU A 28 -9.33 -4.04 0.29
C LEU A 28 -9.35 -3.11 -0.92
N HIS A 29 -9.04 -1.83 -0.72
CA HIS A 29 -8.93 -0.82 -1.77
C HIS A 29 -7.50 -0.28 -1.81
N PHE A 30 -6.95 -0.13 -3.01
CA PHE A 30 -5.53 0.12 -3.27
C PHE A 30 -5.34 1.49 -3.94
N THR A 31 -5.00 2.50 -3.15
CA THR A 31 -4.77 3.86 -3.66
C THR A 31 -3.35 3.99 -4.18
N ARG A 32 -3.20 4.58 -5.37
CA ARG A 32 -1.92 4.79 -6.04
C ARG A 32 -1.73 6.27 -6.41
N THR A 33 -0.48 6.68 -6.58
CA THR A 33 -0.15 7.93 -7.26
C THR A 33 -0.53 7.87 -8.75
N GLU A 34 -0.51 9.01 -9.44
CA GLU A 34 -0.71 9.06 -10.89
C GLU A 34 0.31 8.23 -11.67
N GLN A 35 1.53 8.09 -11.14
CA GLN A 35 2.60 7.26 -11.71
C GLN A 35 2.45 5.77 -11.38
N GLY A 36 1.41 5.39 -10.63
CA GLY A 36 1.08 4.00 -10.32
C GLY A 36 1.70 3.42 -9.04
N THR A 37 2.41 4.23 -8.25
CA THR A 37 3.00 3.78 -6.98
C THR A 37 1.90 3.59 -5.93
N LEU A 38 1.83 2.42 -5.30
CA LEU A 38 0.86 2.14 -4.23
C LEU A 38 1.19 2.94 -2.97
N THR A 39 0.28 3.77 -2.49
CA THR A 39 0.48 4.60 -1.29
C THR A 39 -0.34 4.14 -0.12
N ASP A 40 -1.53 3.56 -0.35
CA ASP A 40 -2.43 3.18 0.73
C ASP A 40 -3.20 1.90 0.42
N ILE A 41 -3.43 1.13 1.48
CA ILE A 41 -4.41 0.03 1.47
C ILE A 41 -5.45 0.36 2.53
N SER A 42 -6.69 0.53 2.08
CA SER A 42 -7.84 0.76 2.95
C SER A 42 -8.71 -0.48 2.99
N ALA A 43 -9.24 -0.81 4.17
CA ALA A 43 -10.13 -1.94 4.37
C ALA A 43 -11.44 -1.51 5.04
N THR A 44 -12.43 -2.39 4.98
CA THR A 44 -13.70 -2.22 5.68
C THR A 44 -13.49 -1.92 7.17
N GLY A 45 -14.33 -1.06 7.75
CA GLY A 45 -14.20 -0.62 9.14
C GLY A 45 -13.25 0.56 9.35
N GLY A 46 -12.87 1.26 8.28
CA GLY A 46 -12.04 2.48 8.36
C GLY A 46 -10.56 2.21 8.63
N ILE A 47 -10.12 0.95 8.49
CA ILE A 47 -8.70 0.59 8.60
C ILE A 47 -7.97 1.12 7.38
N ARG A 48 -6.89 1.86 7.59
CA ARG A 48 -5.99 2.30 6.53
C ARG A 48 -4.55 2.08 6.95
N VAL A 49 -3.75 1.54 6.04
CA VAL A 49 -2.30 1.55 6.14
C VAL A 49 -1.73 2.38 5.00
N HIS A 50 -0.71 3.17 5.33
CA HIS A 50 0.04 3.99 4.40
C HIS A 50 1.42 3.37 4.18
N LEU A 51 1.82 3.24 2.93
CA LEU A 51 3.12 2.78 2.49
C LEU A 51 3.98 4.02 2.25
N HIS A 52 4.95 4.24 3.13
CA HIS A 52 5.86 5.37 3.08
C HIS A 52 7.14 4.99 2.35
N TYR A 53 7.47 5.73 1.31
CA TYR A 53 8.66 5.52 0.50
C TYR A 53 9.70 6.60 0.77
N ASP A 54 10.97 6.21 0.78
CA ASP A 54 12.08 7.14 0.81
C ASP A 54 12.10 7.99 -0.47
N GLU A 55 12.17 9.31 -0.32
CA GLU A 55 12.02 10.27 -1.42
C GLU A 55 13.16 10.22 -2.44
N VAL A 56 14.34 9.72 -2.03
CA VAL A 56 15.54 9.69 -2.88
C VAL A 56 15.65 8.36 -3.62
N THR A 57 15.48 7.25 -2.90
CA THR A 57 15.69 5.90 -3.42
C THR A 57 14.42 5.26 -3.96
N THR A 58 13.25 5.86 -3.69
CA THR A 58 11.91 5.35 -4.04
C THR A 58 11.60 3.96 -3.47
N ARG A 59 12.34 3.55 -2.43
CA ARG A 59 12.13 2.27 -1.74
C ARG A 59 11.16 2.43 -0.59
N LEU A 60 10.41 1.37 -0.30
CA LEU A 60 9.49 1.34 0.83
C LEU A 60 10.29 1.40 2.14
N ASP A 61 10.18 2.49 2.89
CA ASP A 61 10.83 2.68 4.19
C ASP A 61 9.98 2.11 5.33
N SER A 62 8.68 2.39 5.33
CA SER A 62 7.81 1.98 6.43
C SER A 62 6.36 1.78 6.02
N VAL A 63 5.64 0.95 6.78
CA VAL A 63 4.18 0.81 6.69
C VAL A 63 3.58 1.32 7.99
N LYS A 64 2.69 2.31 7.87
CA LYS A 64 2.10 3.01 9.02
C LYS A 64 0.59 2.80 9.05
N ARG A 65 0.03 2.59 10.23
CA ARG A 65 -1.42 2.62 10.42
C ARG A 65 -1.89 4.07 10.51
N ILE A 66 -2.94 4.39 9.76
CA ILE A 66 -3.54 5.72 9.71
C ILE A 66 -4.89 5.68 10.42
N VAL A 67 -5.14 6.64 11.31
CA VAL A 67 -6.44 6.87 11.94
C VAL A 67 -6.74 8.36 11.87
N ASN A 68 -7.94 8.73 11.43
CA ASN A 68 -8.35 10.13 11.28
C ASN A 68 -7.34 11.00 10.49
N HIS A 69 -6.76 10.44 9.44
CA HIS A 69 -5.73 11.07 8.59
C HIS A 69 -4.37 11.32 9.27
N GLU A 70 -4.14 10.76 10.45
CA GLU A 70 -2.86 10.84 11.15
C GLU A 70 -2.18 9.47 11.23
N ALA A 71 -0.85 9.46 11.08
CA ALA A 71 -0.05 8.26 11.29
C ALA A 71 0.11 8.01 12.79
N VAL A 72 -0.52 6.94 13.28
CA VAL A 72 -0.58 6.66 14.73
C VAL A 72 0.37 5.55 15.16
N GLU A 73 0.86 4.73 14.23
CA GLU A 73 1.71 3.58 14.53
C GLU A 73 2.53 3.17 13.31
N THR A 74 3.82 2.86 13.49
CA THR A 74 4.62 2.16 12.48
C THR A 74 4.50 0.65 12.71
N LEU A 75 3.93 -0.06 11.73
CA LEU A 75 3.72 -1.50 11.80
C LEU A 75 4.98 -2.28 11.42
N VAL A 76 5.67 -1.79 10.39
CA VAL A 76 6.89 -2.36 9.85
C VAL A 76 7.81 -1.24 9.38
N GLN A 77 9.12 -1.40 9.60
CA GLN A 77 10.17 -0.58 9.01
C GLN A 77 11.17 -1.46 8.28
N TYR A 78 11.62 -1.00 7.11
CA TYR A 78 12.59 -1.66 6.26
C TYR A 78 13.89 -0.86 6.27
N ARG A 79 15.03 -1.56 6.26
CA ARG A 79 16.33 -0.94 6.00
C ARG A 79 17.02 -1.61 4.83
N TYR A 80 17.83 -0.84 4.13
CA TYR A 80 18.57 -1.27 2.96
C TYR A 80 20.04 -0.96 3.16
N HIS A 81 20.92 -1.84 2.69
CA HIS A 81 22.34 -1.55 2.59
C HIS A 81 22.63 -0.61 1.41
N SER A 82 23.88 -0.14 1.30
CA SER A 82 24.32 0.82 0.26
C SER A 82 24.16 0.30 -1.17
N ASN A 83 24.13 -1.02 -1.37
CA ASN A 83 23.84 -1.65 -2.67
C ASN A 83 22.33 -1.71 -2.99
N GLY A 84 21.47 -1.19 -2.11
CA GLY A 84 20.02 -1.18 -2.26
C GLY A 84 19.32 -2.49 -1.89
N GLN A 85 20.03 -3.50 -1.39
CA GLN A 85 19.41 -4.75 -0.96
C GLN A 85 18.77 -4.58 0.43
N LEU A 86 17.61 -5.21 0.63
CA LEU A 86 16.94 -5.25 1.94
C LEU A 86 17.87 -5.94 2.95
N SER A 87 18.14 -5.25 4.05
CA SER A 87 19.05 -5.70 5.10
C SER A 87 18.31 -6.13 6.36
N GLU A 88 17.31 -5.36 6.78
CA GLU A 88 16.60 -5.58 8.03
C GLU A 88 15.11 -5.26 7.87
N VAL A 89 14.29 -5.96 8.64
CA VAL A 89 12.84 -5.72 8.77
C VAL A 89 12.51 -5.70 10.25
N PHE A 90 12.06 -4.56 10.74
CA PHE A 90 11.61 -4.38 12.12
C PHE A 90 10.09 -4.42 12.13
N ASN A 91 9.50 -5.28 12.95
CA ASN A 91 8.06 -5.22 13.20
C ASN A 91 7.80 -4.35 14.44
N ARG A 92 6.53 -4.03 14.70
CA ARG A 92 6.14 -3.20 15.86
C ARG A 92 6.60 -3.68 17.23
N ASN A 93 6.94 -4.97 17.37
CA ASN A 93 7.36 -5.58 18.64
C ASN A 93 8.88 -5.56 18.85
N GLY A 94 9.67 -5.07 17.88
CA GLY A 94 11.12 -5.19 17.89
C GLY A 94 11.57 -6.54 17.38
#